data_AF-X1UPH5-F1
#
_entry.id   AF-X1UPH5-F1
#
_cell.length_a   1.000
_cell.length_b   1.000
_cell.length_c   1.000
_cell.angle_alpha   90.00
_cell.angle_beta   90.00
_cell.angle_gamma   90.00
#
_symmetry.space_group_name_H-M   'P 1'
#
loop_
_entity.id
_entity.type
_entity.pdbx_description
1 polymer ?
#
loop_
_entity_poly.entity_id
_entity_poly.type
_entity_poly.pdbx_seq_one_letter_code
_entity_poly.pdbx_strand_id
1 'polypeptide(L)'
;LPMVERMAKAMAKGTVALAKGKPIGDGLGPYVISKLAGNKKQKEIADGILMAQINLEGRKVILLKARGPGGRIGRPGIAVERILKKNRVARIITIDAAAKLEGEKTGSLAEGVGVAMGGPGVERTYIENTVVKKNIPLDSIIVKMSHEEAIMPMRKSIKDAYPQVLESIKRSLARTRRGDKVLIVGVGNSSGVGNCQKELKELDEWVNKHERKMLNQKKKRRY
;
A
#
# COMPACT_ATOMS: atom_id res chain seq x y z
N LEU A 1 28.64 8.45 8.90
CA LEU A 1 28.06 7.96 10.18
C LEU A 1 26.60 8.36 10.42
N PRO A 2 26.13 9.60 10.19
CA PRO A 2 24.76 10.01 10.52
C PRO A 2 23.65 9.18 9.86
N MET A 3 23.86 8.71 8.63
CA MET A 3 22.88 7.89 7.90
C MET A 3 22.72 6.49 8.50
N VAL A 4 23.82 5.86 8.93
CA VAL A 4 23.81 4.53 9.57
C VAL A 4 23.08 4.60 10.90
N GLU A 5 23.33 5.63 11.69
CA GLU A 5 22.64 5.84 12.98
C GLU A 5 21.13 6.07 12.80
N ARG A 6 20.73 6.88 11.79
CA ARG A 6 19.32 7.07 11.45
C ARG A 6 18.65 5.75 11.10
N MET A 7 19.29 4.93 10.27
CA MET A 7 18.77 3.63 9.86
C MET A 7 18.68 2.65 11.05
N ALA A 8 19.72 2.58 11.89
CA ALA A 8 19.72 1.73 13.08
C ALA A 8 18.58 2.11 14.05
N LYS A 9 18.36 3.41 14.27
CA LYS A 9 17.21 3.91 15.06
C LYS A 9 15.87 3.58 14.41
N ALA A 10 15.79 3.66 13.08
CA ALA A 10 14.59 3.31 12.33
C ALA A 10 14.27 1.82 12.43
N MET A 11 15.27 0.95 12.27
CA MET A 11 15.16 -0.49 12.46
C MET A 11 14.72 -0.83 13.89
N ALA A 12 15.38 -0.28 14.91
CA ALA A 12 14.99 -0.54 16.31
C ALA A 12 13.52 -0.16 16.59
N LYS A 13 13.07 0.99 16.08
CA LYS A 13 11.66 1.40 16.21
C LYS A 13 10.72 0.52 15.40
N GLY A 14 11.12 0.13 14.19
CA GLY A 14 10.36 -0.76 13.31
C GLY A 14 10.18 -2.14 13.92
N THR A 15 11.24 -2.74 14.47
CA THR A 15 11.17 -4.03 15.18
C THR A 15 10.20 -3.99 16.34
N VAL A 16 10.24 -2.94 17.16
CA VAL A 16 9.27 -2.77 18.26
C VAL A 16 7.84 -2.60 17.75
N ALA A 17 7.65 -1.87 16.64
CA ALA A 17 6.34 -1.69 16.04
C ALA A 17 5.78 -3.02 15.50
N LEU A 18 6.57 -3.75 14.73
CA LEU A 18 6.21 -5.06 14.16
C LEU A 18 5.91 -6.08 15.26
N ALA A 19 6.76 -6.17 16.29
CA ALA A 19 6.56 -7.08 17.44
C ALA A 19 5.26 -6.79 18.20
N LYS A 20 4.83 -5.51 18.23
CA LYS A 20 3.57 -5.08 18.85
C LYS A 20 2.38 -5.04 17.89
N GLY A 21 2.54 -5.56 16.66
CA GLY A 21 1.51 -5.56 15.63
C GLY A 21 1.04 -4.15 15.25
N LYS A 22 1.92 -3.15 15.30
CA LYS A 22 1.60 -1.75 14.98
C LYS A 22 1.85 -1.44 13.51
N PRO A 23 1.09 -0.49 12.93
CA PRO A 23 1.26 -0.09 11.53
C PRO A 23 2.62 0.56 11.30
N ILE A 24 3.25 0.17 10.19
CA ILE A 24 4.49 0.78 9.68
C ILE A 24 4.22 1.53 8.38
N GLY A 25 5.12 2.44 7.96
CA GLY A 25 4.91 3.28 6.78
C GLY A 25 4.60 2.49 5.50
N ASP A 26 5.28 1.35 5.32
CA ASP A 26 5.09 0.43 4.19
C ASP A 26 3.65 -0.16 4.11
N GLY A 27 2.85 -0.05 5.16
CA GLY A 27 1.48 -0.58 5.18
C GLY A 27 0.44 0.23 4.42
N LEU A 28 0.82 1.25 3.65
CA LEU A 28 -0.13 2.10 2.94
C LEU A 28 -0.94 1.34 1.88
N GLY A 29 -0.31 0.54 1.03
CA GLY A 29 -1.02 -0.18 -0.03
C GLY A 29 -2.12 -1.07 0.55
N PRO A 30 -1.82 -1.95 1.53
CA PRO A 30 -2.83 -2.70 2.26
C PRO A 30 -3.90 -1.81 2.91
N TYR A 31 -3.54 -0.66 3.49
CA TYR A 31 -4.48 0.27 4.12
C TYR A 31 -5.50 0.80 3.11
N VAL A 32 -5.04 1.27 1.95
CA VAL A 32 -5.88 1.78 0.87
C VAL A 32 -6.86 0.71 0.41
N ILE A 33 -6.36 -0.52 0.19
CA ILE A 33 -7.19 -1.64 -0.27
C ILE A 33 -8.23 -2.03 0.78
N SER A 34 -7.87 -2.15 2.05
CA SER A 34 -8.81 -2.46 3.13
C SER A 34 -9.90 -1.40 3.25
N LYS A 35 -9.57 -0.12 3.01
CA LYS A 35 -10.52 0.98 3.04
C LYS A 35 -11.47 0.97 1.84
N LEU A 36 -10.96 0.69 0.65
CA LEU A 36 -11.77 0.50 -0.57
C LEU A 36 -12.68 -0.72 -0.50
N ALA A 37 -12.20 -1.82 0.08
CA ALA A 37 -12.96 -3.05 0.22
C ALA A 37 -14.15 -2.90 1.17
N GLY A 38 -14.13 -1.92 2.09
CA GLY A 38 -15.19 -1.72 3.07
C GLY A 38 -15.38 -2.97 3.93
N ASN A 39 -16.61 -3.50 3.95
CA ASN A 39 -16.97 -4.75 4.63
C ASN A 39 -17.17 -5.94 3.68
N LYS A 40 -16.68 -5.85 2.44
CA LYS A 40 -16.86 -6.92 1.46
C LYS A 40 -16.06 -8.16 1.86
N LYS A 41 -16.62 -9.35 1.59
CA LYS A 41 -15.95 -10.62 1.82
C LYS A 41 -14.64 -10.68 1.03
N GLN A 42 -13.59 -11.13 1.69
CA GLN A 42 -12.28 -11.33 1.09
C GLN A 42 -11.97 -12.81 1.05
N LYS A 43 -11.29 -13.24 -0.02
CA LYS A 43 -10.83 -14.62 -0.17
C LYS A 43 -9.34 -14.64 -0.44
N GLU A 44 -8.64 -15.58 0.16
CA GLU A 44 -7.22 -15.80 -0.11
C GLU A 44 -7.06 -16.46 -1.48
N ILE A 45 -6.20 -15.89 -2.34
CA ILE A 45 -6.00 -16.39 -3.72
C ILE A 45 -4.59 -16.80 -4.04
N ALA A 46 -3.65 -16.42 -3.21
CA ALA A 46 -2.26 -16.86 -3.18
C ALA A 46 -1.80 -16.76 -1.72
N ASP A 47 -0.67 -17.37 -1.42
CA ASP A 47 -0.10 -17.34 -0.07
C ASP A 47 0.03 -15.90 0.45
N GLY A 48 -0.74 -15.60 1.50
CA GLY A 48 -0.75 -14.31 2.16
C GLY A 48 -1.42 -13.18 1.37
N ILE A 49 -2.15 -13.45 0.28
CA ILE A 49 -2.83 -12.42 -0.54
C ILE A 49 -4.34 -12.60 -0.53
N LEU A 50 -5.04 -11.56 -0.06
CA LEU A 50 -6.50 -11.47 -0.08
C LEU A 50 -6.99 -10.74 -1.34
N MET A 51 -8.10 -11.23 -1.88
CA MET A 51 -8.86 -10.60 -2.95
C MET A 51 -10.24 -10.17 -2.46
N ALA A 52 -10.63 -8.95 -2.79
CA ALA A 52 -12.01 -8.47 -2.72
C ALA A 52 -12.51 -8.04 -4.12
N GLN A 53 -13.82 -7.99 -4.30
CA GLN A 53 -14.43 -7.43 -5.50
C GLN A 53 -15.43 -6.35 -5.13
N ILE A 54 -15.32 -5.19 -5.79
CA ILE A 54 -16.21 -4.04 -5.60
C ILE A 54 -16.66 -3.48 -6.95
N ASN A 55 -17.69 -2.64 -6.92
CA ASN A 55 -18.01 -1.75 -8.03
C ASN A 55 -17.54 -0.35 -7.66
N LEU A 56 -16.77 0.28 -8.54
CA LEU A 56 -16.26 1.64 -8.35
C LEU A 56 -16.31 2.38 -9.68
N GLU A 57 -16.92 3.56 -9.69
CA GLU A 57 -17.10 4.37 -10.90
C GLU A 57 -17.72 3.59 -12.08
N GLY A 58 -18.59 2.59 -11.82
CA GLY A 58 -19.19 1.74 -12.85
C GLY A 58 -18.25 0.68 -13.47
N ARG A 59 -17.10 0.39 -12.85
CA ARG A 59 -16.17 -0.70 -13.23
C ARG A 59 -16.19 -1.80 -12.18
N LYS A 60 -15.93 -3.05 -12.60
CA LYS A 60 -15.75 -4.19 -11.70
C LYS A 60 -14.31 -4.21 -11.23
N VAL A 61 -14.06 -3.77 -10.00
CA VAL A 61 -12.71 -3.65 -9.46
C VAL A 61 -12.37 -4.89 -8.63
N ILE A 62 -11.26 -5.52 -8.99
CA ILE A 62 -10.63 -6.60 -8.23
C ILE A 62 -9.54 -5.96 -7.38
N LEU A 63 -9.64 -6.09 -6.06
CA LEU A 63 -8.69 -5.54 -5.11
C LEU A 63 -7.80 -6.63 -4.57
N LEU A 64 -6.48 -6.42 -4.52
CA LEU A 64 -5.50 -7.33 -3.93
C LEU A 64 -4.68 -6.64 -2.84
N LYS A 65 -4.42 -7.33 -1.73
CA LYS A 65 -3.47 -6.90 -0.70
C LYS A 65 -2.89 -8.07 0.09
N ALA A 66 -1.82 -7.80 0.85
CA ALA A 66 -1.33 -8.71 1.88
C ALA A 66 -2.37 -8.95 3.00
N ARG A 67 -2.48 -10.19 3.48
CA ARG A 67 -3.38 -10.62 4.56
C ARG A 67 -2.92 -10.07 5.91
N GLY A 68 -3.74 -9.21 6.50
CA GLY A 68 -3.47 -8.56 7.79
C GLY A 68 -4.50 -8.90 8.88
N PRO A 69 -4.39 -8.27 10.05
CA PRO A 69 -3.17 -7.60 10.51
C PRO A 69 -2.04 -8.64 10.68
N GLY A 70 -0.82 -8.24 10.35
CA GLY A 70 0.38 -9.10 10.50
C GLY A 70 1.50 -8.71 9.54
N GLY A 71 2.75 -8.95 9.93
CA GLY A 71 3.96 -8.58 9.20
C GLY A 71 4.19 -9.33 7.88
N ARG A 72 3.15 -9.48 7.06
CA ARG A 72 3.16 -10.21 5.80
C ARG A 72 3.22 -9.23 4.62
N ILE A 73 3.89 -9.66 3.56
CA ILE A 73 3.87 -9.05 2.23
C ILE A 73 3.11 -9.98 1.26
N GLY A 74 3.24 -11.31 1.43
CA GLY A 74 2.59 -12.32 0.60
C GLY A 74 3.26 -12.50 -0.76
N ARG A 75 2.56 -13.20 -1.68
CA ARG A 75 3.02 -13.44 -3.06
C ARG A 75 2.11 -12.75 -4.10
N PRO A 76 2.17 -11.40 -4.22
CA PRO A 76 1.27 -10.64 -5.10
C PRO A 76 1.43 -10.99 -6.59
N GLY A 77 2.63 -11.35 -7.07
CA GLY A 77 2.87 -11.74 -8.46
C GLY A 77 2.08 -12.98 -8.87
N ILE A 78 2.08 -14.02 -8.03
CA ILE A 78 1.29 -15.24 -8.24
C ILE A 78 -0.21 -14.91 -8.24
N ALA A 79 -0.65 -14.05 -7.32
CA ALA A 79 -2.04 -13.60 -7.24
C ALA A 79 -2.49 -12.88 -8.52
N VAL A 80 -1.67 -11.94 -9.02
CA VAL A 80 -1.92 -11.23 -10.29
C VAL A 80 -1.99 -12.21 -11.45
N GLU A 81 -1.04 -13.14 -11.57
CA GLU A 81 -1.04 -14.15 -12.62
C GLU A 81 -2.33 -14.99 -12.64
N ARG A 82 -2.76 -15.48 -11.46
CA ARG A 82 -4.01 -16.24 -11.31
C ARG A 82 -5.24 -15.43 -11.74
N ILE A 83 -5.27 -14.14 -11.44
CA ILE A 83 -6.36 -13.25 -11.88
C ILE A 83 -6.35 -13.09 -13.39
N LEU A 84 -5.19 -12.81 -13.99
CA LEU A 84 -5.04 -12.54 -15.42
C LEU A 84 -5.24 -13.79 -16.30
N LYS A 85 -5.09 -15.00 -15.73
CA LYS A 85 -5.47 -16.26 -16.40
C LYS A 85 -6.99 -16.43 -16.52
N LYS A 86 -7.76 -15.97 -15.52
CA LYS A 86 -9.22 -16.17 -15.43
C LYS A 86 -10.05 -14.96 -15.86
N ASN A 87 -9.42 -13.80 -16.04
CA ASN A 87 -10.12 -12.54 -16.29
C ASN A 87 -9.41 -11.74 -17.38
N ARG A 88 -10.20 -11.14 -18.27
CA ARG A 88 -9.76 -10.04 -19.11
C ARG A 88 -9.80 -8.75 -18.29
N VAL A 89 -8.63 -8.25 -17.94
CA VAL A 89 -8.45 -7.01 -17.18
C VAL A 89 -8.06 -5.90 -18.15
N ALA A 90 -8.74 -4.76 -18.09
CA ALA A 90 -8.51 -3.63 -19.00
C ALA A 90 -7.32 -2.76 -18.54
N ARG A 91 -7.03 -2.76 -17.24
CA ARG A 91 -5.98 -1.93 -16.63
C ARG A 91 -5.60 -2.47 -15.26
N ILE A 92 -4.35 -2.31 -14.88
CA ILE A 92 -3.83 -2.64 -13.56
C ILE A 92 -3.31 -1.36 -12.90
N ILE A 93 -3.62 -1.19 -11.61
CA ILE A 93 -3.16 -0.06 -10.80
C ILE A 93 -2.40 -0.65 -9.61
N THR A 94 -1.13 -0.30 -9.47
CA THR A 94 -0.33 -0.63 -8.30
C THR A 94 -0.29 0.55 -7.35
N ILE A 95 -0.42 0.29 -6.05
CA ILE A 95 -0.38 1.32 -5.01
C ILE A 95 0.69 0.92 -4.02
N ASP A 96 1.74 1.74 -3.93
CA ASP A 96 2.91 1.45 -3.12
C ASP A 96 3.37 2.66 -2.29
N ALA A 97 4.14 2.35 -1.26
CA ALA A 97 4.82 3.24 -0.36
C ALA A 97 6.31 3.25 -0.72
N ALA A 98 6.77 4.21 -1.53
CA ALA A 98 8.16 4.21 -2.01
C ALA A 98 8.98 5.42 -1.53
N ALA A 99 10.30 5.27 -1.68
CA ALA A 99 11.30 6.23 -1.23
C ALA A 99 11.11 7.62 -1.89
N LYS A 100 11.09 8.66 -1.06
CA LYS A 100 11.07 10.07 -1.46
C LYS A 100 12.49 10.61 -1.64
N LEU A 101 12.65 11.62 -2.49
CA LEU A 101 13.86 12.46 -2.50
C LEU A 101 13.91 13.37 -1.27
N GLU A 102 15.09 13.85 -0.89
CA GLU A 102 15.26 14.62 0.36
C GLU A 102 14.35 15.86 0.43
N GLY A 103 14.19 16.58 -0.69
CA GLY A 103 13.33 17.77 -0.79
C GLY A 103 11.83 17.50 -0.86
N GLU A 104 11.40 16.24 -0.99
CA GLU A 104 9.98 15.91 -1.19
C GLU A 104 9.25 15.73 0.15
N LYS A 105 7.96 16.07 0.17
CA LYS A 105 7.14 15.95 1.38
C LYS A 105 6.66 14.51 1.56
N THR A 106 6.81 13.97 2.78
CA THR A 106 6.21 12.67 3.14
C THR A 106 4.69 12.73 3.01
N GLY A 107 4.09 11.72 2.37
CA GLY A 107 2.66 11.67 2.09
C GLY A 107 2.28 12.31 0.76
N SER A 108 3.23 12.91 0.03
CA SER A 108 2.96 13.42 -1.33
C SER A 108 2.84 12.28 -2.34
N LEU A 109 2.06 12.52 -3.39
CA LEU A 109 1.75 11.54 -4.43
C LEU A 109 2.72 11.66 -5.62
N ALA A 110 3.11 10.53 -6.20
CA ALA A 110 3.63 10.43 -7.56
C ALA A 110 2.82 9.40 -8.36
N GLU A 111 2.58 9.71 -9.62
CA GLU A 111 1.90 8.84 -10.57
C GLU A 111 2.88 8.47 -11.69
N GLY A 112 2.80 7.25 -12.19
CA GLY A 112 3.69 6.74 -13.22
C GLY A 112 3.12 5.54 -13.95
N VAL A 113 3.94 4.97 -14.84
CA VAL A 113 3.66 3.76 -15.60
C VAL A 113 4.63 2.66 -15.17
N GLY A 114 4.15 1.43 -15.02
CA GLY A 114 4.95 0.29 -14.59
C GLY A 114 4.61 -0.21 -13.17
N VAL A 115 5.35 -1.21 -12.70
CA VAL A 115 5.20 -1.71 -11.33
C VAL A 115 6.11 -0.89 -10.41
N ALA A 116 5.51 -0.14 -9.49
CA ALA A 116 6.23 0.41 -8.35
C ALA A 116 6.16 -0.61 -7.21
N MET A 117 7.24 -1.38 -7.03
CA MET A 117 7.40 -2.32 -5.92
C MET A 117 8.85 -2.26 -5.42
N GLY A 118 9.03 -2.01 -4.13
CA GLY A 118 10.31 -2.19 -3.44
C GLY A 118 10.65 -3.67 -3.19
N GLY A 119 11.93 -4.01 -3.11
CA GLY A 119 12.42 -5.36 -2.75
C GLY A 119 13.12 -6.11 -3.90
N PRO A 120 13.58 -7.36 -3.65
CA PRO A 120 14.23 -8.17 -4.66
C PRO A 120 13.30 -8.35 -5.86
N GLY A 121 13.81 -8.05 -7.07
CA GLY A 121 13.01 -7.82 -8.28
C GLY A 121 12.14 -8.99 -8.76
N VAL A 122 12.12 -10.13 -8.07
CA VAL A 122 11.38 -11.34 -8.44
C VAL A 122 9.88 -11.07 -8.59
N GLU A 123 9.20 -10.49 -7.59
CA GLU A 123 7.76 -10.22 -7.65
C GLU A 123 7.42 -9.18 -8.73
N ARG A 124 8.26 -8.13 -8.85
CA ARG A 124 8.14 -7.11 -9.90
C ARG A 124 8.24 -7.74 -11.29
N THR A 125 9.27 -8.55 -11.53
CA THR A 125 9.50 -9.22 -12.80
C THR A 125 8.37 -10.19 -13.14
N TYR A 126 7.82 -10.92 -12.16
CA TYR A 126 6.66 -11.79 -12.39
C TYR A 126 5.43 -11.02 -12.87
N ILE A 127 5.13 -9.88 -12.25
CA ILE A 127 4.01 -9.02 -12.65
C ILE A 127 4.29 -8.42 -14.03
N GLU A 128 5.44 -7.75 -14.22
CA GLU A 128 5.78 -7.08 -15.48
C GLU A 128 5.76 -8.07 -16.65
N ASN A 129 6.40 -9.24 -16.53
CA ASN A 129 6.41 -10.24 -17.60
C ASN A 129 5.00 -10.74 -17.96
N THR A 130 4.13 -10.94 -16.97
CA THR A 130 2.76 -11.40 -17.21
C THR A 130 1.91 -10.31 -17.86
N VAL A 131 2.11 -9.07 -17.44
CA VAL A 131 1.34 -7.89 -17.88
C VAL A 131 1.75 -7.46 -19.28
N VAL A 132 3.06 -7.40 -19.56
CA VAL A 132 3.64 -7.07 -20.87
C VAL A 132 3.18 -8.07 -21.92
N LYS A 133 3.24 -9.38 -21.62
CA LYS A 133 2.75 -10.43 -22.54
C LYS A 133 1.27 -10.30 -22.91
N LYS A 134 0.46 -9.66 -22.06
CA LYS A 134 -0.98 -9.45 -22.27
C LYS A 134 -1.31 -8.03 -22.77
N ASN A 135 -0.31 -7.17 -22.97
CA ASN A 135 -0.44 -5.77 -23.37
C ASN A 135 -1.46 -4.99 -22.52
N ILE A 136 -1.43 -5.19 -21.19
CA ILE A 136 -2.35 -4.53 -20.26
C ILE A 136 -1.68 -3.26 -19.73
N PRO A 137 -2.31 -2.07 -19.83
CA PRO A 137 -1.79 -0.85 -19.23
C PRO A 137 -1.62 -0.98 -17.72
N LEU A 138 -0.47 -0.53 -17.23
CA LEU A 138 -0.07 -0.65 -15.83
C LEU A 138 0.29 0.72 -15.27
N ASP A 139 -0.53 1.19 -14.33
CA ASP A 139 -0.33 2.46 -13.64
C ASP A 139 0.30 2.22 -12.26
N SER A 140 1.19 3.10 -11.84
CA SER A 140 1.75 3.13 -10.49
C SER A 140 1.32 4.38 -9.75
N ILE A 141 0.81 4.21 -8.53
CA ILE A 141 0.50 5.27 -7.59
C ILE A 141 1.42 5.10 -6.39
N ILE A 142 2.32 6.06 -6.20
CA ILE A 142 3.33 6.02 -5.15
C ILE A 142 2.99 7.12 -4.14
N VAL A 143 2.93 6.77 -2.87
CA VAL A 143 2.99 7.77 -1.79
C VAL A 143 4.39 7.80 -1.23
N LYS A 144 4.97 8.99 -1.30
CA LYS A 144 6.37 9.25 -1.00
C LYS A 144 6.63 9.23 0.49
N MET A 145 7.63 8.48 0.92
CA MET A 145 8.15 8.46 2.29
C MET A 145 9.65 8.18 2.30
N SER A 146 10.37 8.51 3.37
CA SER A 146 11.78 8.13 3.46
C SER A 146 11.94 6.63 3.72
N HIS A 147 13.13 6.08 3.45
CA HIS A 147 13.44 4.68 3.74
C HIS A 147 13.23 4.35 5.23
N GLU A 148 13.56 5.28 6.12
CA GLU A 148 13.32 5.14 7.55
C GLU A 148 11.82 5.10 7.88
N GLU A 149 11.02 5.94 7.22
CA GLU A 149 9.57 6.00 7.43
C GLU A 149 8.87 4.72 6.99
N ALA A 150 9.38 4.02 5.98
CA ALA A 150 8.83 2.74 5.52
C ALA A 150 8.85 1.67 6.63
N ILE A 151 9.94 1.59 7.41
CA ILE A 151 10.10 0.60 8.49
C ILE A 151 9.62 1.09 9.86
N MET A 152 9.55 2.41 10.07
CA MET A 152 9.08 3.01 11.32
C MET A 152 7.55 2.96 11.45
N PRO A 153 7.02 3.19 12.67
CA PRO A 153 5.61 3.50 12.87
C PRO A 153 5.03 4.44 11.82
N MET A 154 3.88 4.06 11.24
CA MET A 154 3.23 4.80 10.18
C MET A 154 2.96 6.25 10.63
N ARG A 155 3.44 7.22 9.84
CA ARG A 155 3.13 8.63 10.06
C ARG A 155 1.72 8.96 9.63
N LYS A 156 1.11 9.94 10.31
CA LYS A 156 -0.23 10.41 9.94
C LYS A 156 -0.30 10.91 8.50
N SER A 157 0.74 11.58 8.00
CA SER A 157 0.78 12.09 6.62
C SER A 157 0.71 11.00 5.55
N ILE A 158 1.23 9.80 5.81
CA ILE A 158 1.16 8.66 4.89
C ILE A 158 -0.28 8.16 4.80
N LYS A 159 -0.90 7.92 5.96
CA LYS A 159 -2.30 7.49 6.07
C LYS A 159 -3.28 8.52 5.47
N ASP A 160 -3.03 9.80 5.73
CA ASP A 160 -3.87 10.90 5.26
C ASP A 160 -3.71 11.19 3.75
N ALA A 161 -2.79 10.52 3.05
CA ALA A 161 -2.69 10.57 1.58
C ALA A 161 -3.84 9.80 0.88
N TYR A 162 -4.62 9.01 1.60
CA TYR A 162 -5.71 8.19 1.05
C TYR A 162 -6.67 8.95 0.10
N PRO A 163 -7.18 10.16 0.41
CA PRO A 163 -8.07 10.89 -0.50
C PRO A 163 -7.41 11.18 -1.85
N GLN A 164 -6.14 11.58 -1.86
CA GLN A 164 -5.39 11.86 -3.09
C GLN A 164 -5.13 10.58 -3.91
N VAL A 165 -4.83 9.47 -3.23
CA VAL A 165 -4.73 8.15 -3.85
C VAL A 165 -6.07 7.73 -4.48
N LEU A 166 -7.19 7.98 -3.80
CA LEU A 166 -8.52 7.68 -4.32
C LEU A 166 -8.84 8.49 -5.58
N GLU A 167 -8.50 9.77 -5.61
CA GLU A 167 -8.67 10.60 -6.81
C GLU A 167 -7.81 10.10 -7.98
N SER A 168 -6.57 9.67 -7.69
CA SER A 168 -5.68 9.05 -8.68
C SER A 168 -6.25 7.76 -9.27
N ILE A 169 -6.78 6.88 -8.41
CA ILE A 169 -7.49 5.67 -8.84
C ILE A 169 -8.65 6.05 -9.78
N LYS A 170 -9.46 7.04 -9.41
CA LYS A 170 -10.60 7.48 -10.25
C LYS A 170 -10.14 8.01 -11.61
N ARG A 171 -9.07 8.81 -11.67
CA ARG A 171 -8.47 9.26 -12.94
C ARG A 171 -8.01 8.08 -13.80
N SER A 172 -7.41 7.07 -13.19
CA SER A 172 -7.00 5.84 -13.89
C SER A 172 -8.21 5.04 -14.41
N LEU A 173 -9.26 4.90 -13.60
CA LEU A 173 -10.50 4.24 -14.01
C LEU A 173 -11.21 4.97 -15.15
N ALA A 174 -11.13 6.30 -15.21
CA ALA A 174 -11.71 7.09 -16.29
C ALA A 174 -11.11 6.74 -17.67
N ARG A 175 -9.89 6.21 -17.73
CA ARG A 175 -9.22 5.70 -18.95
C ARG A 175 -9.66 4.29 -19.37
N THR A 176 -10.71 3.75 -18.77
CA THR A 176 -11.31 2.44 -19.08
C THR A 176 -12.80 2.61 -19.43
N ARG A 177 -13.45 1.60 -20.00
CA ARG A 177 -14.88 1.64 -20.30
C ARG A 177 -15.71 1.21 -19.09
N ARG A 178 -16.96 1.68 -19.00
CA ARG A 178 -17.90 1.15 -17.99
C ARG A 178 -18.09 -0.35 -18.20
N GLY A 179 -18.20 -1.11 -17.11
CA GLY A 179 -18.27 -2.57 -17.15
C GLY A 179 -16.92 -3.29 -17.24
N ASP A 180 -15.83 -2.58 -17.57
CA ASP A 180 -14.49 -3.17 -17.60
C ASP A 180 -14.09 -3.70 -16.21
N LYS A 181 -13.24 -4.74 -16.23
CA LYS A 181 -12.56 -5.23 -15.04
C LYS A 181 -11.23 -4.51 -14.87
N VAL A 182 -11.01 -3.94 -13.69
CA VAL A 182 -9.75 -3.29 -13.32
C VAL A 182 -9.18 -4.00 -12.10
N LEU A 183 -7.87 -4.22 -12.11
CA LEU A 183 -7.16 -4.83 -10.99
C LEU A 183 -6.40 -3.73 -10.23
N ILE A 184 -6.61 -3.64 -8.92
CA ILE A 184 -5.86 -2.73 -8.05
C ILE A 184 -5.09 -3.57 -7.04
N VAL A 185 -3.78 -3.37 -6.97
CA VAL A 185 -2.87 -4.12 -6.10
C VAL A 185 -2.25 -3.15 -5.09
N GLY A 186 -2.60 -3.32 -3.81
CA GLY A 186 -1.95 -2.62 -2.71
C GLY A 186 -0.72 -3.40 -2.26
N VAL A 187 0.45 -2.81 -2.49
CA VAL A 187 1.76 -3.37 -2.16
C VAL A 187 2.18 -2.89 -0.77
N GLY A 188 2.87 -3.77 -0.05
CA GLY A 188 3.50 -3.45 1.23
C GLY A 188 3.05 -4.35 2.38
N ASN A 189 3.66 -4.12 3.53
CA ASN A 189 3.49 -4.92 4.73
C ASN A 189 2.15 -4.67 5.45
N SER A 190 1.42 -5.72 5.82
CA SER A 190 0.12 -5.58 6.50
C SER A 190 0.19 -5.50 8.04
N SER A 191 1.34 -5.21 8.65
CA SER A 191 1.47 -5.10 10.11
C SER A 191 0.53 -4.02 10.63
N GLY A 192 -0.28 -4.34 11.65
CA GLY A 192 -1.28 -3.42 12.20
C GLY A 192 -2.40 -2.98 11.25
N VAL A 193 -2.38 -3.42 9.98
CA VAL A 193 -3.40 -3.09 8.97
C VAL A 193 -4.41 -4.23 8.88
N GLY A 194 -5.61 -4.00 9.40
CA GLY A 194 -6.72 -4.95 9.28
C GLY A 194 -7.15 -5.22 7.84
N ASN A 195 -8.03 -6.21 7.65
CA ASN A 195 -8.53 -6.59 6.33
C ASN A 195 -9.71 -5.76 5.86
N CYS A 196 -10.57 -5.31 6.77
CA CYS A 196 -11.77 -4.55 6.44
C CYS A 196 -11.77 -3.16 7.08
N GLN A 197 -12.68 -2.29 6.62
CA GLN A 197 -12.80 -0.92 7.12
C GLN A 197 -13.07 -0.86 8.63
N LYS A 198 -13.80 -1.82 9.20
CA LYS A 198 -14.05 -1.88 10.65
C LYS A 198 -12.77 -2.06 11.45
N GLU A 199 -11.86 -2.91 10.96
CA GLU A 199 -10.57 -3.18 11.60
C GLU A 199 -9.56 -2.03 11.44
N LEU A 200 -9.81 -1.09 10.53
CA LEU A 200 -8.93 0.09 10.36
C LEU A 200 -9.15 1.16 11.43
N LYS A 201 -10.24 1.12 12.20
CA LYS A 201 -10.53 2.14 13.23
C LYS A 201 -9.42 2.20 14.27
N GLU A 202 -9.00 1.05 14.77
CA GLU A 202 -7.92 0.94 15.77
C GLU A 202 -6.58 1.46 15.21
N LEU A 203 -6.28 1.16 13.94
CA LEU A 203 -5.12 1.70 13.25
C LEU A 203 -5.19 3.22 13.18
N ASP A 204 -6.31 3.78 12.70
CA ASP A 204 -6.48 5.23 12.51
C ASP A 204 -6.29 6.00 13.82
N GLU A 205 -6.93 5.52 14.90
CA GLU A 205 -6.80 6.07 16.25
C GLU A 205 -5.36 5.97 16.77
N TRP A 206 -4.73 4.81 16.58
CA TRP A 206 -3.37 4.58 17.04
C TRP A 206 -2.37 5.50 16.32
N VAL A 207 -2.45 5.62 14.99
CA VAL A 207 -1.59 6.51 14.20
C VAL A 207 -1.77 7.97 14.64
N ASN A 208 -3.00 8.43 14.84
CA ASN A 208 -3.28 9.78 15.31
C ASN A 208 -2.68 10.04 16.71
N LYS A 209 -2.82 9.08 17.63
CA LYS A 209 -2.25 9.16 18.99
C LYS A 209 -0.73 9.13 18.96
N HIS A 210 -0.14 8.29 18.12
CA HIS A 210 1.31 8.18 17.95
C HIS A 210 1.92 9.50 17.43
N GLU A 211 1.32 10.09 16.40
CA GLU A 211 1.76 11.38 15.84
C GLU A 211 1.72 12.49 16.90
N ARG A 212 0.64 12.61 17.67
CA ARG A 212 0.51 13.59 18.76
C ARG A 212 1.61 13.42 19.82
N LYS A 213 1.90 12.18 20.23
CA LYS A 213 2.98 11.87 21.19
C LYS A 213 4.35 12.27 20.64
N MET A 214 4.62 11.95 19.38
CA MET A 214 5.87 12.30 18.69
C MET A 214 6.09 13.81 18.61
N LEU A 215 5.05 14.58 18.26
CA LEU A 215 5.11 16.05 18.21
C LEU A 215 5.36 16.66 19.59
N ASN A 216 4.70 16.15 20.64
CA ASN A 216 4.91 16.62 22.01
C ASN A 216 6.32 16.34 22.52
N GLN A 217 6.89 15.16 22.22
CA GLN A 217 8.28 14.84 22.56
C GLN A 217 9.29 15.73 21.84
N LYS A 218 9.03 16.08 20.57
CA LYS A 218 9.87 17.04 19.83
C LYS A 218 9.83 18.43 20.44
N LYS A 219 8.65 18.91 20.87
CA LYS A 219 8.51 20.19 21.58
C LYS A 219 9.31 20.19 22.88
N LYS A 220 9.16 19.16 23.71
CA LYS A 220 9.89 19.02 25.00
C LYS A 220 11.41 18.90 24.89
N ARG A 221 11.96 18.59 23.71
CA ARG A 221 13.41 18.52 23.46
C ARG A 221 14.00 19.82 22.90
N ARG A 222 13.15 20.78 22.53
CA ARG A 222 13.54 22.10 22.04
C ARG A 222 13.54 23.18 23.13
N TYR A 223 12.96 22.84 24.28
CA TYR A 223 13.12 23.54 25.56
C TYR A 223 14.03 22.68 26.44
#